data_AF-A0A1G6EXT8-F1
#
_entry.id   AF-A0A1G6EXT8-F1
#
_cell.length_a   1.000
_cell.length_b   1.000
_cell.length_c   1.000
_cell.angle_alpha   90.00
_cell.angle_beta   90.00
_cell.angle_gamma   90.00
#
_symmetry.space_group_name_H-M   'P 1'
#
loop_
_entity.id
_entity.type
_entity.pdbx_description
1 polymer ?
#
loop_
_entity_poly.entity_id
_entity_poly.type
_entity_poly.pdbx_seq_one_letter_code
_entity_poly.pdbx_strand_id
1 'polypeptide(L)'
;MMINLTLGDYEELRFELIDQAKKDYIKALKRFNKNVEDGYALLDIMALERFFHSRWFSELTEIEPDIIIDFNRKKYLREEVRNIGRSFNDR
;
A
#
# COMPACT_ATOMS: atom_id res chain seq x y z
N MET A 1 -20.12 25.37 8.80
CA MET A 1 -18.68 25.74 8.80
C MET A 1 -18.08 25.14 7.54
N MET A 2 -17.94 25.93 6.47
CA MET A 2 -17.32 25.47 5.23
C MET A 2 -15.82 25.56 5.40
N ILE A 3 -15.15 24.41 5.31
CA ILE A 3 -13.69 24.34 5.39
C ILE A 3 -13.16 24.88 4.06
N ASN A 4 -12.60 26.10 4.08
CA ASN A 4 -11.82 26.65 2.98
C ASN A 4 -10.45 25.97 2.97
N LEU A 5 -10.40 24.76 2.40
CA LEU A 5 -9.14 24.11 2.07
C LEU A 5 -8.63 24.78 0.78
N THR A 6 -7.42 25.32 0.84
CA THR A 6 -6.74 25.87 -0.34
C THR A 6 -6.33 24.73 -1.28
N LEU A 7 -6.04 25.03 -2.56
CA LEU A 7 -5.58 24.01 -3.52
C LEU A 7 -4.33 23.25 -3.01
N GLY A 8 -3.50 23.88 -2.19
CA GLY A 8 -2.34 23.24 -1.55
C GLY A 8 -2.72 22.22 -0.46
N ASP A 9 -3.74 22.51 0.35
CA ASP A 9 -4.19 21.61 1.43
C ASP A 9 -4.81 20.32 0.88
N TYR A 10 -5.47 20.40 -0.28
CA TYR A 10 -6.03 19.22 -0.97
C TYR A 10 -4.94 18.33 -1.58
N GLU A 11 -3.85 18.93 -2.08
CA GLU A 11 -2.73 18.17 -2.63
C GLU A 11 -1.95 17.44 -1.53
N GLU A 12 -1.66 18.09 -0.40
CA GLU A 12 -1.03 17.44 0.75
C GLU A 12 -1.88 16.26 1.26
N LEU A 13 -3.19 16.46 1.41
CA LEU A 13 -4.12 15.41 1.83
C LEU A 13 -4.15 14.22 0.86
N ARG A 14 -4.14 14.50 -0.46
CA ARG A 14 -4.09 13.49 -1.52
C ARG A 14 -2.81 12.66 -1.43
N PHE A 15 -1.65 13.31 -1.28
CA PHE A 15 -0.37 12.60 -1.15
C PHE A 15 -0.32 11.72 0.10
N GLU A 16 -0.80 12.24 1.23
CA GLU A 16 -0.81 11.52 2.49
C GLU A 16 -1.75 10.30 2.46
N LEU A 17 -2.92 10.44 1.84
CA LEU A 17 -3.84 9.32 1.63
C LEU A 17 -3.21 8.20 0.79
N ILE A 18 -2.56 8.56 -0.33
CA ILE A 18 -1.90 7.59 -1.21
C ILE A 18 -0.73 6.91 -0.49
N ASP A 19 0.07 7.66 0.27
CA ASP A 19 1.17 7.10 1.05
C ASP A 19 0.68 6.14 2.14
N GLN A 20 -0.41 6.50 2.82
CA GLN A 20 -1.03 5.66 3.83
C GLN A 20 -1.57 4.36 3.21
N ALA A 21 -2.25 4.43 2.06
CA ALA A 21 -2.73 3.24 1.34
C ALA A 21 -1.58 2.29 0.95
N LYS A 22 -0.44 2.83 0.51
CA LYS A 22 0.76 2.04 0.21
C LYS A 22 1.31 1.34 1.46
N LYS A 23 1.38 2.04 2.59
CA LYS A 23 1.82 1.48 3.88
C LYS A 23 0.92 0.33 4.33
N ASP A 24 -0.38 0.52 4.24
CA ASP A 24 -1.35 -0.49 4.67
C ASP A 24 -1.34 -1.72 3.76
N TYR A 25 -1.09 -1.53 2.46
CA TYR A 25 -0.90 -2.64 1.51
C TYR A 25 0.31 -3.51 1.87
N ILE A 26 1.46 -2.89 2.19
CA ILE A 26 2.66 -3.63 2.64
C ILE A 26 2.38 -4.39 3.95
N LYS A 27 1.64 -3.80 4.90
CA LYS A 27 1.27 -4.48 6.15
C LYS A 27 0.39 -5.70 5.88
N ALA A 28 -0.59 -5.57 4.99
CA ALA A 28 -1.50 -6.67 4.63
C ALA A 28 -0.73 -7.83 3.97
N LEU A 29 0.21 -7.53 3.05
CA LEU A 29 1.12 -8.53 2.47
C LEU A 29 1.97 -9.24 3.53
N LYS A 30 2.56 -8.49 4.47
CA LYS A 30 3.34 -9.06 5.59
C LYS A 30 2.48 -9.97 6.48
N ARG A 31 1.25 -9.56 6.77
CA ARG A 31 0.29 -10.32 7.58
C ARG A 31 -0.10 -11.61 6.88
N PHE A 32 -0.47 -11.54 5.60
CA PHE A 32 -0.83 -12.70 4.80
C PHE A 32 0.32 -13.70 4.65
N ASN A 33 1.55 -13.23 4.46
CA ASN A 33 2.71 -14.12 4.37
C ASN A 33 3.04 -14.84 5.68
N LYS A 34 2.79 -14.20 6.84
CA LYS A 34 2.97 -14.84 8.15
C LYS A 34 1.92 -15.90 8.43
N ASN A 35 0.69 -15.68 7.97
CA ASN A 35 -0.41 -16.63 8.11
C ASN A 35 -1.31 -16.56 6.88
N VAL A 36 -1.13 -17.51 5.96
CA VAL A 36 -1.89 -17.60 4.70
C VAL A 36 -3.37 -17.95 4.91
N GLU A 37 -3.73 -18.47 6.10
CA GLU A 37 -5.12 -18.76 6.47
C GLU A 37 -5.84 -17.52 7.03
N ASP A 38 -5.14 -16.40 7.20
CA ASP A 38 -5.75 -15.14 7.64
C ASP A 38 -6.56 -14.51 6.50
N GLY A 39 -7.83 -14.93 6.40
CA GLY A 39 -8.77 -14.41 5.41
C GLY A 39 -8.98 -12.90 5.48
N TYR A 40 -8.78 -12.27 6.64
CA TYR A 40 -8.87 -10.80 6.75
C TYR A 40 -7.70 -10.12 6.03
N ALA A 41 -6.49 -10.69 6.11
CA ALA A 41 -5.34 -10.14 5.40
C ALA A 41 -5.53 -10.20 3.87
N LEU A 42 -6.13 -11.27 3.36
CA LEU A 42 -6.49 -11.38 1.95
C LEU A 42 -7.57 -10.37 1.55
N LEU A 43 -8.61 -10.20 2.38
CA LEU A 43 -9.66 -9.21 2.13
C LEU A 43 -9.10 -7.78 2.11
N ASP A 44 -8.16 -7.46 3.00
CA ASP A 44 -7.48 -6.17 3.04
C ASP A 44 -6.67 -5.92 1.77
N ILE A 45 -5.90 -6.93 1.30
CA ILE A 45 -5.17 -6.87 0.02
C ILE A 45 -6.14 -6.58 -1.13
N MET A 46 -7.23 -7.34 -1.24
CA MET A 46 -8.20 -7.18 -2.32
C MET A 46 -8.92 -5.83 -2.25
N ALA A 47 -9.22 -5.32 -1.05
CA ALA A 47 -9.84 -4.02 -0.87
C ALA A 47 -8.92 -2.88 -1.31
N LEU A 48 -7.62 -2.97 -1.00
CA LEU A 48 -6.63 -1.98 -1.40
C LEU A 48 -6.35 -2.02 -2.91
N GLU A 49 -6.30 -3.21 -3.52
CA GLU A 49 -6.19 -3.33 -4.98
C GLU A 49 -7.40 -2.70 -5.69
N ARG A 50 -8.62 -2.98 -5.22
CA ARG A 50 -9.84 -2.30 -5.73
C ARG A 50 -9.80 -0.80 -5.53
N PHE A 51 -9.24 -0.31 -4.42
CA PHE A 51 -9.06 1.12 -4.20
C PHE A 51 -8.11 1.72 -5.23
N PHE A 52 -6.95 1.11 -5.49
CA PHE A 52 -6.02 1.60 -6.51
C PHE A 52 -6.63 1.59 -7.91
N HIS A 53 -7.44 0.58 -8.27
CA HIS A 53 -8.17 0.56 -9.54
C HIS A 53 -9.45 1.42 -9.56
N SER A 54 -9.77 2.10 -8.47
CA SER A 54 -11.00 2.90 -8.41
C SER A 54 -10.88 4.18 -9.23
N ARG A 55 -12.01 4.62 -9.80
CA ARG A 55 -12.10 5.92 -10.48
C ARG A 55 -11.64 7.07 -9.58
N TRP A 56 -11.96 7.00 -8.29
CA TRP A 56 -11.54 8.01 -7.33
C TRP A 56 -10.02 8.09 -7.22
N PHE A 57 -9.31 6.96 -7.24
CA PHE A 57 -7.85 6.93 -7.27
C PHE A 57 -7.28 7.56 -8.55
N SER A 58 -7.89 7.29 -9.72
CA SER A 58 -7.49 7.93 -10.98
C SER A 58 -7.74 9.45 -11.01
N GLU A 59 -8.73 9.94 -10.26
CA GLU A 59 -8.95 11.38 -10.05
C GLU A 59 -7.93 11.96 -9.05
N LEU A 60 -7.40 11.13 -8.16
CA LEU A 60 -6.37 11.48 -7.19
C LEU A 60 -4.94 11.44 -7.78
N THR A 61 -4.66 10.69 -8.84
CA THR A 61 -3.31 10.64 -9.42
C THR A 61 -3.32 10.11 -10.85
N GLU A 62 -2.37 10.58 -11.66
CA GLU A 62 -2.13 10.05 -13.01
C GLU A 62 -1.30 8.75 -13.00
N ILE A 63 -0.90 8.26 -11.83
CA ILE A 63 -0.11 7.04 -11.71
C ILE A 63 -1.00 5.82 -12.00
N GLU A 64 -0.52 4.96 -12.90
CA GLU A 64 -1.19 3.71 -13.24
C GLU A 64 -1.24 2.76 -12.02
N PRO A 65 -2.42 2.23 -11.66
CA PRO A 65 -2.61 1.40 -10.46
C PRO A 65 -1.69 0.17 -10.40
N ASP A 66 -1.49 -0.49 -11.55
CA ASP A 66 -0.69 -1.71 -11.65
C ASP A 66 0.78 -1.46 -11.33
N ILE A 67 1.31 -0.27 -11.69
CA ILE A 67 2.67 0.14 -11.35
C ILE A 67 2.84 0.22 -9.83
N ILE A 68 1.83 0.73 -9.11
CA ILE A 68 1.87 0.85 -7.64
C ILE A 68 1.82 -0.52 -6.99
N ILE A 69 0.91 -1.38 -7.46
CA ILE A 69 0.75 -2.75 -6.94
C ILE A 69 2.05 -3.53 -7.13
N ASP A 70 2.60 -3.53 -8.34
CA ASP A 70 3.84 -4.23 -8.68
C ASP A 70 5.04 -3.68 -7.91
N PHE A 71 5.17 -2.35 -7.83
CA PHE A 71 6.25 -1.72 -7.08
C PHE A 71 6.22 -2.14 -5.61
N ASN A 72 5.06 -2.10 -4.97
CA ASN A 72 4.93 -2.44 -3.56
C ASN A 72 5.13 -3.95 -3.31
N ARG A 73 4.62 -4.83 -4.18
CA ARG A 73 4.90 -6.27 -4.11
C ARG A 73 6.40 -6.57 -4.25
N LYS A 74 7.07 -5.97 -5.24
CA LYS A 74 8.52 -6.11 -5.42
C LYS A 74 9.31 -5.55 -4.24
N LYS A 75 8.90 -4.40 -3.69
CA LYS A 75 9.51 -3.81 -2.49
C LYS A 75 9.38 -4.76 -1.30
N TYR A 76 8.19 -5.28 -1.07
CA TYR A 76 7.91 -6.27 -0.03
C TYR A 76 8.83 -7.51 -0.17
N LEU A 77 8.90 -8.11 -1.35
CA LEU A 77 9.77 -9.29 -1.59
C LEU A 77 11.25 -9.00 -1.30
N ARG A 78 11.75 -7.83 -1.69
CA ARG A 78 13.14 -7.42 -1.39
C ARG A 78 13.38 -7.27 0.12
N GLU A 79 12.42 -6.71 0.86
CA GLU A 79 12.51 -6.60 2.32
C GLU A 79 12.54 -7.98 2.98
N GLU A 80 11.72 -8.92 2.53
CA GLU A 80 11.70 -10.29 3.06
C GLU A 80 13.01 -11.03 2.80
N VAL A 81 13.54 -10.99 1.58
CA VAL A 81 14.86 -11.59 1.24
C VAL A 81 15.97 -11.00 2.13
N ARG A 82 15.95 -9.69 2.37
CA ARG A 82 16.90 -9.02 3.27
C ARG A 82 16.74 -9.46 4.73
N ASN A 83 15.51 -9.67 5.21
CA ASN A 83 15.24 -10.11 6.58
C ASN A 83 15.68 -11.56 6.80
N ILE A 84 15.47 -12.42 5.81
CA ILE A 84 15.97 -13.80 5.80
C ILE A 84 17.49 -13.81 5.90
N GLY A 85 18.18 -13.05 5.03
CA GLY A 85 19.64 -12.96 5.05
C GLY A 85 20.21 -12.49 6.39
N ARG A 86 19.52 -11.57 7.09
CA ARG A 86 19.89 -11.17 8.45
C ARG A 86 19.67 -12.28 9.48
N SER A 87 18.51 -12.95 9.46
CA SER A 87 18.22 -14.07 10.37
C SER A 87 19.19 -15.23 10.26
N PHE A 88 19.79 -15.44 9.08
CA PHE A 88 20.86 -16.43 8.88
C PHE A 88 22.21 -15.98 9.45
N ASN A 89 22.52 -14.68 9.43
CA ASN A 89 23.79 -14.13 9.91
C ASN A 89 23.83 -13.96 11.45
N ASP A 90 22.66 -13.95 12.10
CA ASP A 90 22.51 -13.77 13.55
C ASP A 90 22.44 -15.11 14.34
N ARG A 91 22.68 -16.27 13.69
CA ARG A 91 22.73 -17.61 14.31
C ARG A 91 24.14 -18.19 14.25
#